data_AF-A0A8B6BQ84-F1
#
_entry.id   AF-A0A8B6BQ84-F1
#
_cell.length_a   1.000
_cell.length_b   1.000
_cell.length_c   1.000
_cell.angle_alpha   90.00
_cell.angle_beta   90.00
_cell.angle_gamma   90.00
#
_symmetry.space_group_name_H-M   'P 1'
#
loop_
_entity.id
_entity.type
_entity.pdbx_description
1 polymer ?
#
loop_
_entity_poly.entity_id
_entity_poly.type
_entity_poly.pdbx_seq_one_letter_code
_entity_poly.pdbx_strand_id
1 'polypeptide(L)'
;MQDLFSITDIKYTDFIRTTENRHKEVVSHFWQSLIKNDHIYKGVYEGWYSVADEAYLSENEVIEIDDKDGNKVKVAYDSKHPVVWTKEDNYMFKLSKFKDGLTEWLDQGVIHPQKFEVMVRQWVDDLEDLSVSRQRNRLTWGIPVPGDNTQTIYVWLDALVNYLTVSGYPNESHDWPPDCHVVGKDILRFHAIYWPAFLLAAGLPLPKRIQSHSHFLVDNTKMSKSRGNVIDPFERVDSYTADGLRYFLLKTGVPHADCSKY
;
A
#
# COMPACT_ATOMS: atom_id res chain seq x y z
N MET A 1 -9.57 -15.00 -7.27
CA MET A 1 -8.15 -14.99 -6.84
C MET A 1 -7.69 -16.38 -6.42
N GLN A 2 -8.35 -17.05 -5.48
CA GLN A 2 -8.01 -18.44 -5.12
C GLN A 2 -8.10 -19.39 -6.32
N ASP A 3 -9.13 -19.26 -7.16
CA ASP A 3 -9.23 -20.04 -8.40
C ASP A 3 -8.05 -19.79 -9.35
N LEU A 4 -7.62 -18.53 -9.47
CA LEU A 4 -6.45 -18.16 -10.28
C LEU A 4 -5.17 -18.83 -9.74
N PHE A 5 -4.97 -18.85 -8.42
CA PHE A 5 -3.82 -19.54 -7.82
C PHE A 5 -3.91 -21.05 -8.06
N SER A 6 -5.11 -21.63 -8.00
CA SER A 6 -5.31 -23.05 -8.31
C SER A 6 -4.95 -23.39 -9.76
N ILE A 7 -5.43 -22.62 -10.75
CA ILE A 7 -5.17 -22.91 -12.16
C ILE A 7 -3.72 -22.61 -12.58
N THR A 8 -3.02 -21.75 -11.83
CA THR A 8 -1.60 -21.40 -12.09
C THR A 8 -0.62 -22.19 -11.22
N ASP A 9 -1.11 -23.19 -10.46
CA ASP A 9 -0.30 -24.03 -9.56
C ASP A 9 0.56 -23.19 -8.58
N ILE A 10 -0.06 -22.14 -8.01
CA ILE A 10 0.54 -21.31 -6.97
C ILE A 10 0.16 -21.87 -5.61
N LYS A 11 1.17 -22.27 -4.84
CA LYS A 11 1.01 -22.77 -3.46
C LYS A 11 1.25 -21.65 -2.46
N TYR A 12 0.47 -21.65 -1.39
CA TYR A 12 0.55 -20.71 -0.28
C TYR A 12 0.18 -21.42 1.03
N THR A 13 0.60 -20.85 2.16
CA THR A 13 0.34 -21.39 3.50
C THR A 13 -0.91 -20.78 4.14
N ASP A 14 -1.19 -19.51 3.88
CA ASP A 14 -2.41 -18.81 4.31
C ASP A 14 -2.94 -17.91 3.18
N PHE A 15 -4.27 -17.74 3.12
CA PHE A 15 -4.94 -16.79 2.24
C PHE A 15 -5.85 -15.91 3.08
N ILE A 16 -5.35 -14.72 3.43
CA ILE A 16 -6.04 -13.79 4.33
C ILE A 16 -7.06 -12.94 3.58
N ARG A 17 -8.22 -12.69 4.21
CA ARG A 17 -9.16 -11.64 3.83
C ARG A 17 -9.33 -10.66 4.98
N THR A 18 -9.18 -9.36 4.72
CA THR A 18 -9.34 -8.31 5.75
C THR A 18 -10.76 -8.25 6.33
N THR A 19 -11.74 -8.86 5.66
CA THR A 19 -13.10 -9.02 6.18
C THR A 19 -13.23 -10.01 7.34
N GLU A 20 -12.23 -10.87 7.57
CA GLU A 20 -12.24 -11.90 8.62
C GLU A 20 -12.17 -11.30 10.03
N ASN A 21 -12.82 -11.96 11.00
CA ASN A 21 -12.84 -11.48 12.38
C ASN A 21 -11.44 -11.48 13.02
N ARG A 22 -10.62 -12.51 12.75
CA ARG A 22 -9.22 -12.58 13.22
C ARG A 22 -8.43 -11.32 12.81
N HIS A 23 -8.64 -10.83 11.60
CA HIS A 23 -7.95 -9.63 11.12
C HIS A 23 -8.45 -8.36 11.80
N LYS A 24 -9.78 -8.21 11.91
CA LYS A 24 -10.39 -7.04 12.57
C LYS A 24 -9.96 -6.88 14.03
N GLU A 25 -9.85 -8.00 14.76
CA GLU A 25 -9.36 -8.02 16.13
C GLU A 25 -7.90 -7.56 16.21
N VAL A 26 -7.07 -8.03 15.28
CA VAL A 26 -5.66 -7.66 15.20
C VAL A 26 -5.46 -6.19 14.84
N VAL A 27 -6.20 -5.66 13.85
CA VAL A 27 -6.20 -4.23 13.52
C VAL A 27 -6.63 -3.37 14.71
N SER A 28 -7.69 -3.78 15.41
CA SER A 28 -8.16 -3.09 16.62
C SER A 28 -7.10 -3.07 17.72
N HIS A 29 -6.44 -4.21 17.97
CA HIS A 29 -5.37 -4.30 18.96
C HIS A 29 -4.16 -3.45 18.58
N PHE A 30 -3.74 -3.53 17.31
CA PHE A 30 -2.62 -2.76 16.78
C PHE A 30 -2.88 -1.24 16.90
N TRP A 31 -4.08 -0.79 16.51
CA TRP A 31 -4.52 0.59 16.67
C TRP A 31 -4.45 1.07 18.13
N GLN A 32 -4.97 0.26 19.06
CA GLN A 32 -4.93 0.59 20.49
C GLN A 32 -3.50 0.70 21.03
N SER A 33 -2.57 -0.14 20.55
CA SER A 33 -1.16 -0.04 20.88
C SER A 33 -0.56 1.30 20.44
N LEU A 34 -0.83 1.72 19.20
CA LEU A 34 -0.34 3.00 18.67
C LEU A 34 -0.90 4.21 19.41
N ILE A 35 -2.19 4.19 19.81
CA ILE A 35 -2.77 5.24 20.66
C ILE A 35 -2.13 5.23 22.05
N LYS A 36 -2.00 4.05 22.68
CA LYS A 36 -1.45 3.92 24.03
C LYS A 36 -0.01 4.44 24.13
N ASN A 37 0.77 4.28 23.06
CA ASN A 37 2.15 4.74 22.97
C ASN A 37 2.27 6.20 22.47
N ASP A 38 1.17 6.97 22.42
CA ASP A 38 1.16 8.38 21.98
C ASP A 38 1.71 8.58 20.55
N HIS A 39 1.47 7.61 19.66
CA HIS A 39 1.83 7.71 18.24
C HIS A 39 0.66 8.14 17.35
N ILE A 40 -0.58 8.03 17.84
CA ILE A 40 -1.78 8.53 17.17
C ILE A 40 -2.43 9.63 18.04
N TYR A 41 -2.79 10.75 17.41
CA TYR A 41 -3.50 11.86 18.04
C TYR A 41 -4.69 12.31 17.18
N LYS A 42 -5.66 13.00 17.76
CA LYS A 42 -6.77 13.58 16.98
C LYS A 42 -6.35 14.96 16.47
N GLY A 43 -6.48 15.19 15.18
CA GLY A 43 -6.10 16.45 14.53
C GLY A 43 -7.09 16.84 13.45
N VAL A 44 -6.98 18.08 12.99
CA VAL A 44 -7.70 18.56 11.82
C VAL A 44 -6.75 18.45 10.64
N TYR A 45 -7.08 17.62 9.66
CA TYR A 45 -6.32 17.55 8.42
C TYR A 45 -7.00 18.41 7.35
N GLU A 46 -6.20 19.26 6.71
CA GLU A 46 -6.62 20.10 5.59
C GLU A 46 -5.69 19.83 4.40
N GLY A 47 -6.25 19.45 3.26
CA GLY A 47 -5.43 19.17 2.07
C GLY A 47 -6.21 18.65 0.88
N TRP A 48 -5.49 18.40 -0.22
CA TRP A 48 -6.04 17.80 -1.42
C TRP A 48 -6.21 16.29 -1.24
N TYR A 49 -7.38 15.76 -1.57
CA TYR A 49 -7.70 14.34 -1.46
C TYR A 49 -8.14 13.77 -2.80
N SER A 50 -7.54 12.65 -3.22
CA SER A 50 -8.00 11.85 -4.35
C SER A 50 -8.89 10.71 -3.83
N VAL A 51 -10.16 10.73 -4.22
CA VAL A 51 -11.10 9.64 -3.88
C VAL A 51 -10.71 8.35 -4.59
N ALA A 52 -10.19 8.44 -5.82
CA ALA A 52 -9.82 7.26 -6.60
C ALA A 52 -8.55 6.57 -6.10
N ASP A 53 -7.60 7.34 -5.54
CA ASP A 53 -6.36 6.81 -4.96
C ASP A 53 -6.47 6.55 -3.44
N GLU A 54 -7.58 6.99 -2.84
CA GLU A 54 -7.81 6.98 -1.39
C GLU A 54 -6.62 7.59 -0.60
N ALA A 55 -6.06 8.68 -1.14
CA ALA A 55 -4.82 9.28 -0.64
C ALA A 55 -4.94 10.80 -0.53
N TYR A 56 -4.34 11.35 0.52
CA TYR A 56 -4.07 12.77 0.62
C TYR A 56 -2.76 13.09 -0.12
N LEU A 57 -2.73 14.28 -0.72
CA LEU A 57 -1.65 14.76 -1.56
C LEU A 57 -1.23 16.13 -1.04
N SER A 58 0.08 16.33 -0.94
CA SER A 58 0.68 17.64 -0.69
C SER A 58 0.42 18.60 -1.86
N GLU A 59 0.61 19.90 -1.64
CA GLU A 59 0.43 20.89 -2.73
C GLU A 59 1.34 20.63 -3.93
N ASN A 60 2.54 20.08 -3.70
CA ASN A 60 3.50 19.74 -4.76
C ASN A 60 3.10 18.50 -5.57
N GLU A 61 2.24 17.65 -5.01
CA GLU A 61 1.72 16.45 -5.65
C GLU A 61 0.41 16.74 -6.43
N VAL A 62 -0.02 18.00 -6.52
CA VAL A 62 -1.24 18.42 -7.22
C VAL A 62 -0.91 19.37 -8.35
N ILE A 63 -1.44 19.06 -9.54
CA ILE A 63 -1.30 19.90 -10.72
C ILE A 63 -2.66 20.33 -11.26
N GLU A 64 -2.68 21.44 -11.99
CA GLU A 64 -3.85 21.91 -12.71
C GLU A 64 -3.76 21.47 -14.18
N ILE A 65 -4.83 20.86 -14.68
CA ILE A 65 -4.98 20.49 -16.10
C ILE A 65 -6.31 21.04 -16.62
N ASP A 66 -6.41 21.24 -17.93
CA ASP A 66 -7.68 21.55 -18.57
C ASP A 66 -8.47 20.25 -18.79
N ASP A 67 -9.75 20.24 -18.41
CA ASP A 67 -10.67 19.13 -18.71
C ASP A 67 -11.09 19.14 -20.19
N LYS A 68 -11.93 18.17 -20.57
CA LYS A 68 -12.41 18.03 -21.97
C LYS A 68 -13.25 19.22 -22.45
N ASP A 69 -13.77 20.01 -21.52
CA ASP A 69 -14.63 21.18 -21.77
C ASP A 69 -13.85 22.51 -21.62
N GLY A 70 -12.53 22.44 -21.36
CA GLY A 70 -11.64 23.59 -21.20
C GLY A 70 -11.66 24.22 -19.80
N ASN A 71 -12.23 23.55 -18.79
CA ASN A 71 -12.20 24.02 -17.41
C ASN A 71 -10.94 23.54 -16.70
N LYS A 72 -10.35 24.42 -15.89
CA LYS A 72 -9.22 24.08 -15.02
C LYS A 72 -9.66 23.17 -13.89
N VAL A 73 -9.13 21.95 -13.85
CA VAL A 73 -9.34 20.97 -12.79
C VAL A 73 -8.02 20.60 -12.14
N LYS A 74 -8.04 20.39 -10.81
CA LYS A 74 -6.88 19.91 -10.07
C LYS A 74 -6.87 18.39 -10.04
N VAL A 75 -5.72 17.81 -10.33
CA VAL A 75 -5.49 16.36 -10.35
C VAL A 75 -4.20 15.99 -9.65
N ALA A 76 -4.12 14.75 -9.18
CA ALA A 76 -2.88 14.19 -8.65
C ALA A 76 -1.79 14.14 -9.74
N TYR A 77 -0.57 14.52 -9.40
CA TYR A 77 0.55 14.53 -10.33
C TYR A 77 0.80 13.14 -10.94
N ASP A 78 0.76 12.09 -10.12
CA ASP A 78 1.08 10.72 -10.55
C ASP A 78 -0.08 10.04 -11.28
N SER A 79 -1.26 9.98 -10.66
CA SER A 79 -2.40 9.22 -11.19
C SER A 79 -3.25 10.00 -12.20
N LYS A 80 -3.13 11.34 -12.21
CA LYS A 80 -4.03 12.27 -12.91
C LYS A 80 -5.50 12.15 -12.49
N HIS A 81 -5.78 11.52 -11.34
CA HIS A 81 -7.12 11.47 -10.79
C HIS A 81 -7.53 12.82 -10.18
N PRO A 82 -8.81 13.24 -10.29
CA PRO A 82 -9.30 14.49 -9.70
C PRO A 82 -9.10 14.55 -8.19
N VAL A 83 -8.74 15.74 -7.69
CA VAL A 83 -8.55 15.99 -6.26
C VAL A 83 -9.51 17.06 -5.75
N VAL A 84 -9.90 16.94 -4.49
CA VAL A 84 -10.77 17.91 -3.81
C VAL A 84 -10.13 18.41 -2.52
N TRP A 85 -10.21 19.72 -2.26
CA TRP A 85 -9.79 20.27 -0.98
C TRP A 85 -10.75 19.81 0.11
N THR A 86 -10.22 19.28 1.20
CA THR A 86 -10.99 18.71 2.30
C THR A 86 -10.41 19.16 3.62
N LYS A 87 -11.31 19.49 4.57
CA LYS A 87 -11.00 19.72 5.98
C LYS A 87 -11.78 18.72 6.83
N GLU A 88 -11.08 17.88 7.59
CA GLU A 88 -11.69 16.84 8.42
C GLU A 88 -10.95 16.63 9.74
N ASP A 89 -11.72 16.41 10.81
CA ASP A 89 -11.20 15.80 12.03
C ASP A 89 -10.85 14.33 11.76
N ASN A 90 -9.57 14.01 11.83
CA ASN A 90 -9.03 12.67 11.60
C ASN A 90 -8.05 12.29 12.71
N TYR A 91 -7.82 11.00 12.87
CA TYR A 91 -6.71 10.48 13.65
C TYR A 91 -5.44 10.55 12.80
N MET A 92 -4.42 11.19 13.35
CA MET A 92 -3.13 11.45 12.73
C MET A 92 -2.06 10.59 13.40
N PHE A 93 -1.25 9.91 12.60
CA PHE A 93 -0.08 9.17 13.02
C PHE A 93 1.17 10.05 12.89
N LYS A 94 1.99 10.07 13.95
CA LYS A 94 3.21 10.89 14.07
C LYS A 94 4.36 10.35 13.20
N LEU A 95 4.14 10.20 11.90
CA LEU A 95 5.08 9.62 10.93
C LEU A 95 6.43 10.35 10.91
N SER A 96 6.40 11.68 11.04
CA SER A 96 7.59 12.54 11.05
C SER A 96 8.62 12.14 12.12
N LYS A 97 8.18 11.54 13.25
CA LYS A 97 9.07 11.08 14.33
C LYS A 97 9.95 9.88 13.97
N PHE A 98 9.65 9.17 12.89
CA PHE A 98 10.30 7.89 12.56
C PHE A 98 11.39 8.03 11.47
N LYS A 99 11.74 9.26 11.08
CA LYS A 99 12.75 9.53 10.04
C LYS A 99 14.08 8.81 10.32
N ASP A 100 14.62 8.93 11.53
CA ASP A 100 15.92 8.36 11.88
C ASP A 100 15.88 6.82 11.84
N GLY A 101 14.86 6.19 12.42
CA GLY A 101 14.71 4.74 12.41
C GLY A 101 14.48 4.16 11.02
N LEU A 102 13.75 4.87 10.16
CA LEU A 102 13.60 4.51 8.75
C LEU A 102 14.93 4.61 8.00
N THR A 103 15.71 5.65 8.27
CA THR A 103 17.02 5.87 7.63
C THR A 103 18.00 4.75 8.00
N GLU A 104 18.10 4.42 9.29
CA GLU A 104 18.94 3.31 9.78
C GLU A 104 18.53 1.97 9.19
N TRP A 105 17.23 1.72 9.04
CA TRP A 105 16.73 0.50 8.41
C TRP A 105 17.05 0.45 6.91
N LEU A 106 16.92 1.57 6.19
CA LEU A 106 17.27 1.65 4.77
C LEU A 106 18.77 1.48 4.52
N ASP A 107 19.65 1.91 5.44
CA ASP A 107 21.11 1.75 5.35
C ASP A 107 21.56 0.29 5.35
N GLN A 108 20.69 -0.65 5.74
CA GLN A 108 20.93 -2.08 5.63
C GLN A 108 20.72 -2.64 4.21
N GLY A 109 20.30 -1.80 3.25
CA GLY A 109 20.13 -2.20 1.85
C GLY A 109 18.91 -3.10 1.61
N VAL A 110 17.81 -2.84 2.34
CA VAL A 110 16.62 -3.72 2.38
C VAL A 110 15.76 -3.67 1.12
N ILE A 111 15.90 -2.65 0.27
CA ILE A 111 15.05 -2.45 -0.91
C ILE A 111 15.73 -2.96 -2.18
N HIS A 112 15.04 -3.85 -2.89
CA HIS A 112 15.52 -4.39 -4.15
C HIS A 112 14.50 -4.25 -5.28
N PRO A 113 14.94 -3.95 -6.52
CA PRO A 113 16.30 -3.52 -6.89
C PRO A 113 16.68 -2.14 -6.32
N GLN A 114 17.99 -1.92 -6.13
CA GLN A 114 18.56 -0.74 -5.46
C GLN A 114 18.11 0.62 -6.05
N LYS A 115 17.75 0.66 -7.33
CA LYS A 115 17.21 1.88 -7.95
C LYS A 115 15.98 2.44 -7.25
N PHE A 116 15.17 1.59 -6.62
CA PHE A 116 13.97 2.00 -5.89
C PHE A 116 14.31 2.57 -4.52
N GLU A 117 15.43 2.15 -3.92
CA GLU A 117 15.90 2.68 -2.64
C GLU A 117 16.19 4.19 -2.72
N VAL A 118 16.79 4.65 -3.84
CA VAL A 118 17.05 6.07 -4.08
C VAL A 118 15.78 6.90 -3.98
N MET A 119 14.68 6.40 -4.55
CA MET A 119 13.36 7.05 -4.50
C MET A 119 12.77 7.01 -3.10
N VAL A 120 12.91 5.89 -2.38
CA VAL A 120 12.40 5.79 -1.00
C VAL A 120 13.14 6.74 -0.07
N ARG A 121 14.47 6.90 -0.21
CA ARG A 121 15.25 7.83 0.61
C ARG A 121 14.78 9.27 0.43
N GLN A 122 14.42 9.68 -0.79
CA GLN A 122 13.84 11.00 -1.02
C GLN A 122 12.52 11.20 -0.26
N TRP A 123 11.67 10.18 -0.19
CA TRP A 123 10.43 10.27 0.60
C TRP A 123 10.67 10.33 2.11
N VAL A 124 11.74 9.70 2.61
CA VAL A 124 12.12 9.77 4.04
C VAL A 124 12.59 11.17 4.41
N ASP A 125 13.10 11.95 3.45
CA ASP A 125 13.57 13.30 3.76
C ASP A 125 12.44 14.28 4.11
N ASP A 126 11.27 14.08 3.50
CA ASP A 126 10.10 14.96 3.58
C ASP A 126 8.89 14.26 4.26
N LEU A 127 9.10 13.67 5.43
CA LEU A 127 8.02 12.98 6.17
C LEU A 127 7.09 13.94 6.90
N GLU A 128 5.82 13.87 6.55
CA GLU A 128 4.71 14.54 7.23
C GLU A 128 3.83 13.54 7.99
N ASP A 129 3.11 14.01 9.01
CA ASP A 129 2.19 13.18 9.77
C ASP A 129 1.03 12.67 8.91
N LEU A 130 0.68 11.40 9.10
CA LEU A 130 -0.21 10.66 8.21
C LEU A 130 -1.62 10.55 8.79
N SER A 131 -2.65 10.94 8.03
CA SER A 131 -4.04 10.68 8.42
C SER A 131 -4.38 9.19 8.32
N VAL A 132 -4.62 8.55 9.47
CA VAL A 132 -4.89 7.11 9.62
C VAL A 132 -6.36 6.79 9.96
N SER A 133 -7.26 7.77 9.88
CA SER A 133 -8.71 7.53 9.85
C SER A 133 -9.41 8.41 8.82
N ARG A 134 -10.68 8.10 8.54
CA ARG A 134 -11.59 8.92 7.74
C ARG A 134 -12.95 9.00 8.42
N GLN A 135 -13.66 10.11 8.21
CA GLN A 135 -15.05 10.18 8.66
C GLN A 135 -15.91 9.09 8.01
N ARG A 136 -16.71 8.42 8.83
CA ARG A 136 -17.53 7.28 8.39
C ARG A 136 -18.64 7.66 7.39
N ASN A 137 -19.07 8.92 7.39
CA ASN A 137 -20.02 9.45 6.42
C ASN A 137 -19.44 9.46 4.98
N ARG A 138 -18.12 9.55 4.83
CA ARG A 138 -17.41 9.50 3.54
C ARG A 138 -16.96 8.09 3.19
N LEU A 139 -16.52 7.33 4.19
CA LEU A 139 -16.10 5.95 4.03
C LEU A 139 -16.92 5.02 4.94
N THR A 140 -18.02 4.52 4.38
CA THR A 140 -18.97 3.66 5.10
C THR A 140 -18.48 2.22 5.25
N TRP A 141 -17.57 1.78 4.36
CA TRP A 141 -17.02 0.44 4.33
C TRP A 141 -15.57 0.42 4.85
N GLY A 142 -15.36 -0.19 6.01
CA GLY A 142 -14.05 -0.36 6.63
C GLY A 142 -14.17 -0.73 8.11
N ILE A 143 -13.03 -0.91 8.78
CA ILE A 143 -12.97 -1.25 10.20
C ILE A 143 -13.18 0.04 11.03
N PRO A 144 -14.14 0.11 11.97
CA PRO A 144 -14.32 1.30 12.81
C PRO A 144 -13.12 1.53 13.72
N VAL A 145 -12.84 2.80 14.03
CA VAL A 145 -11.85 3.14 15.05
C VAL A 145 -12.32 2.64 16.43
N PRO A 146 -11.50 1.86 17.17
CA PRO A 146 -11.85 1.39 18.50
C PRO A 146 -12.18 2.56 19.44
N GLY A 147 -13.41 2.60 19.95
CA GLY A 147 -13.89 3.68 20.83
C GLY A 147 -14.45 4.92 20.12
N ASP A 148 -14.39 4.99 18.78
CA ASP A 148 -14.93 6.11 18.00
C ASP A 148 -15.60 5.61 16.70
N ASN A 149 -16.88 5.27 16.79
CA ASN A 149 -17.66 4.76 15.65
C ASN A 149 -17.95 5.79 14.56
N THR A 150 -17.60 7.07 14.78
CA THR A 150 -17.74 8.14 13.77
C THR A 150 -16.61 8.11 12.73
N GLN A 151 -15.57 7.33 13.01
CA GLN A 151 -14.35 7.23 12.21
C GLN A 151 -14.11 5.79 11.75
N THR A 152 -13.60 5.66 10.54
CA THR A 152 -13.19 4.41 9.91
C THR A 152 -11.66 4.41 9.80
N ILE A 153 -11.01 3.31 10.16
CA ILE A 153 -9.57 3.11 10.04
C ILE A 153 -9.18 3.20 8.57
N TYR A 154 -8.06 3.89 8.31
CA TYR A 154 -7.51 4.05 6.98
C TYR A 154 -7.13 2.70 6.34
N VAL A 155 -7.52 2.52 5.07
CA VAL A 155 -7.36 1.26 4.33
C VAL A 155 -5.94 0.73 4.33
N TRP A 156 -4.92 1.59 4.31
CA TRP A 156 -3.54 1.12 4.29
C TRP A 156 -3.05 0.66 5.66
N LEU A 157 -3.57 1.20 6.77
CA LEU A 157 -3.27 0.67 8.09
C LEU A 157 -3.93 -0.69 8.27
N ASP A 158 -5.21 -0.81 7.93
CA ASP A 158 -5.95 -2.09 7.87
C ASP A 158 -5.19 -3.11 7.02
N ALA A 159 -4.95 -2.79 5.75
CA ALA A 159 -4.34 -3.70 4.81
C ALA A 159 -2.93 -4.12 5.24
N LEU A 160 -2.04 -3.22 5.67
CA LEU A 160 -0.66 -3.60 6.06
C LEU A 160 -0.62 -4.52 7.28
N VAL A 161 -1.58 -4.40 8.20
CA VAL A 161 -1.69 -5.26 9.39
C VAL A 161 -2.06 -6.72 9.04
N ASN A 162 -2.44 -7.02 7.78
CA ASN A 162 -2.67 -8.39 7.34
C ASN A 162 -1.45 -9.30 7.60
N TYR A 163 -0.23 -8.77 7.45
CA TYR A 163 0.99 -9.54 7.66
C TYR A 163 1.14 -9.99 9.12
N LEU A 164 0.80 -9.11 10.06
CA LEU A 164 0.79 -9.43 11.49
C LEU A 164 -0.35 -10.39 11.84
N THR A 165 -1.49 -10.29 11.16
CA THR A 165 -2.61 -11.22 11.37
C THR A 165 -2.19 -12.65 11.03
N VAL A 166 -1.51 -12.84 9.90
CA VAL A 166 -1.05 -14.16 9.46
C VAL A 166 0.07 -14.71 10.36
N SER A 167 0.94 -13.84 10.92
CA SER A 167 1.99 -14.27 11.86
C SER A 167 1.46 -14.63 13.26
N GLY A 168 0.18 -14.37 13.55
CA GLY A 168 -0.48 -14.72 14.82
C GLY A 168 -0.47 -13.61 15.87
N TYR A 169 0.01 -12.40 15.53
CA TYR A 169 0.05 -11.27 16.45
C TYR A 169 -1.37 -10.96 16.96
N PRO A 170 -1.57 -10.53 18.23
CA PRO A 170 -0.55 -10.25 19.25
C PRO A 170 -0.16 -11.45 20.13
N ASN A 171 -0.80 -12.61 19.94
CA ASN A 171 -0.66 -13.74 20.87
C ASN A 171 0.57 -14.59 20.55
N GLU A 172 0.77 -14.89 19.27
CA GLU A 172 1.90 -15.65 18.75
C GLU A 172 2.59 -14.80 17.67
N SER A 173 3.87 -14.99 17.40
CA SER A 173 4.55 -14.24 16.33
C SER A 173 5.45 -15.19 15.56
N HIS A 174 4.80 -16.14 14.92
CA HIS A 174 5.48 -17.12 14.07
C HIS A 174 6.02 -16.41 12.83
N ASP A 175 7.23 -16.77 12.42
CA ASP A 175 7.83 -16.31 11.17
C ASP A 175 7.88 -14.77 11.01
N TRP A 176 7.99 -14.04 12.14
CA TRP A 176 8.16 -12.59 12.16
C TRP A 176 9.60 -12.19 12.58
N PRO A 177 10.23 -11.21 11.92
CA PRO A 177 9.75 -10.45 10.77
C PRO A 177 9.87 -11.23 9.45
N PRO A 178 9.10 -10.84 8.41
CA PRO A 178 9.16 -11.50 7.12
C PRO A 178 10.55 -11.33 6.46
N ASP A 179 11.05 -12.43 5.88
CA ASP A 179 12.31 -12.42 5.13
C ASP A 179 12.21 -11.57 3.85
N CYS A 180 11.03 -11.52 3.23
CA CYS A 180 10.80 -10.76 2.00
C CYS A 180 9.33 -10.39 1.82
N HIS A 181 9.07 -9.10 1.57
CA HIS A 181 7.81 -8.63 0.97
C HIS A 181 7.99 -8.44 -0.53
N VAL A 182 7.15 -9.11 -1.34
CA VAL A 182 7.10 -8.89 -2.79
C VAL A 182 5.95 -7.96 -3.11
N VAL A 183 6.24 -6.81 -3.71
CA VAL A 183 5.25 -5.75 -3.96
C VAL A 183 5.43 -5.11 -5.34
N GLY A 184 4.34 -4.57 -5.89
CA GLY A 184 4.42 -3.69 -7.05
C GLY A 184 5.03 -2.34 -6.69
N LYS A 185 5.73 -1.69 -7.64
CA LYS A 185 6.32 -0.37 -7.43
C LYS A 185 5.30 0.72 -7.05
N ASP A 186 4.04 0.54 -7.43
CA ASP A 186 2.93 1.45 -7.15
C ASP A 186 2.56 1.50 -5.67
N ILE A 187 2.84 0.44 -4.91
CA ILE A 187 2.56 0.37 -3.47
C ILE A 187 3.82 0.41 -2.61
N LEU A 188 4.97 0.74 -3.20
CA LEU A 188 6.26 0.75 -2.51
C LEU A 188 6.29 1.75 -1.34
N ARG A 189 5.72 2.94 -1.52
CA ARG A 189 5.66 3.97 -0.45
C ARG A 189 4.98 3.44 0.82
N PHE A 190 3.88 2.72 0.68
CA PHE A 190 3.17 2.14 1.82
C PHE A 190 4.02 1.09 2.55
N HIS A 191 4.77 0.27 1.81
CA HIS A 191 5.56 -0.82 2.38
C HIS A 191 6.94 -0.38 2.90
N ALA A 192 7.51 0.68 2.33
CA ALA A 192 8.86 1.15 2.65
C ALA A 192 8.89 2.38 3.57
N ILE A 193 7.75 3.08 3.74
CA ILE A 193 7.63 4.23 4.64
C ILE A 193 6.62 3.94 5.75
N TYR A 194 5.34 3.76 5.39
CA TYR A 194 4.27 3.70 6.40
C TYR A 194 4.35 2.43 7.23
N TRP A 195 4.55 1.28 6.57
CA TRP A 195 4.62 0.02 7.27
C TRP A 195 5.75 -0.05 8.30
N PRO A 196 7.03 0.19 7.94
CA PRO A 196 8.10 0.18 8.91
C PRO A 196 7.94 1.25 9.99
N ALA A 197 7.37 2.43 9.68
CA ALA A 197 7.08 3.42 10.72
C ALA A 197 6.01 2.93 11.71
N PHE A 198 4.94 2.27 11.24
CA PHE A 198 3.93 1.66 12.12
C PHE A 198 4.55 0.55 12.99
N LEU A 199 5.45 -0.27 12.44
CA LEU A 199 6.14 -1.31 13.18
C LEU A 199 7.09 -0.72 14.24
N LEU A 200 7.86 0.32 13.90
CA LEU A 200 8.70 1.04 14.86
C LEU A 200 7.87 1.61 16.01
N ALA A 201 6.72 2.22 15.70
CA ALA A 201 5.78 2.75 16.69
C ALA A 201 5.18 1.66 17.60
N ALA A 202 5.02 0.44 17.09
CA ALA A 202 4.58 -0.72 17.85
C ALA A 202 5.72 -1.47 18.55
N GLY A 203 6.99 -1.05 18.37
CA GLY A 203 8.17 -1.73 18.91
C GLY A 203 8.43 -3.11 18.28
N LEU A 204 8.02 -3.31 17.02
CA LEU A 204 8.12 -4.59 16.32
C LEU A 204 9.32 -4.63 15.36
N PRO A 205 9.95 -5.81 15.16
CA PRO A 205 11.01 -5.98 14.16
C PRO A 205 10.54 -5.65 12.75
N LEU A 206 11.43 -5.06 11.95
CA LEU A 206 11.17 -4.64 10.57
C LEU A 206 11.42 -5.77 9.55
N PRO A 207 10.76 -5.73 8.38
CA PRO A 207 11.02 -6.68 7.30
C PRO A 207 12.49 -6.69 6.88
N LYS A 208 13.04 -7.87 6.60
CA LYS A 208 14.45 -8.00 6.18
C LYS A 208 14.68 -7.54 4.74
N ARG A 209 13.64 -7.59 3.91
CA ARG A 209 13.72 -7.26 2.48
C ARG A 209 12.38 -6.81 1.91
N ILE A 210 12.42 -5.82 1.03
CA ILE A 210 11.33 -5.46 0.12
C ILE A 210 11.79 -5.69 -1.31
N GLN A 211 11.20 -6.66 -1.98
CA GLN A 211 11.35 -6.91 -3.40
C GLN A 211 10.25 -6.19 -4.17
N SER A 212 10.57 -5.01 -4.69
CA SER A 212 9.69 -4.25 -5.57
C SER A 212 9.84 -4.73 -7.03
N HIS A 213 8.73 -4.81 -7.76
CA HIS A 213 8.75 -5.09 -9.19
C HIS A 213 7.98 -4.05 -10.00
N SER A 214 8.46 -3.81 -11.21
CA SER A 214 7.83 -2.98 -12.23
C SER A 214 6.59 -3.64 -12.86
N HIS A 215 5.89 -2.91 -13.74
CA HIS A 215 4.67 -3.38 -14.38
C HIS A 215 4.94 -4.14 -15.68
N PHE A 216 4.05 -5.07 -16.00
CA PHE A 216 3.84 -5.52 -17.38
C PHE A 216 2.92 -4.52 -18.10
N LEU A 217 3.31 -4.14 -19.31
CA LEU A 217 2.60 -3.24 -20.19
C LEU A 217 2.06 -4.01 -21.41
N VAL A 218 0.94 -3.54 -21.93
CA VAL A 218 0.35 -3.95 -23.21
C VAL A 218 0.26 -2.71 -24.09
N ASP A 219 0.82 -2.74 -25.30
CA ASP A 219 0.93 -1.59 -26.19
C ASP A 219 1.57 -0.36 -25.51
N ASN A 220 2.62 -0.58 -24.70
CA ASN A 220 3.28 0.45 -23.87
C ASN A 220 2.38 1.15 -22.84
N THR A 221 1.21 0.58 -22.50
CA THR A 221 0.30 1.13 -21.49
C THR A 221 0.07 0.15 -20.33
N LYS A 222 -0.13 0.68 -19.11
CA LYS A 222 -0.48 -0.14 -17.94
C LYS A 222 -1.80 -0.87 -18.23
N MET A 223 -1.85 -2.16 -17.95
CA MET A 223 -3.11 -2.92 -18.04
C MET A 223 -4.12 -2.34 -17.05
N SER A 224 -5.32 -2.01 -17.53
CA SER A 224 -6.43 -1.62 -16.66
C SER A 224 -7.75 -2.15 -17.20
N LYS A 225 -8.62 -2.60 -16.29
CA LYS A 225 -9.97 -3.08 -16.66
C LYS A 225 -10.77 -2.00 -17.39
N SER A 226 -10.61 -0.74 -16.99
CA SER A 226 -11.26 0.41 -17.62
C SER A 226 -10.84 0.66 -19.07
N ARG A 227 -9.63 0.23 -19.47
CA ARG A 227 -9.12 0.40 -20.85
C ARG A 227 -9.32 -0.84 -21.72
N GLY A 228 -9.80 -1.94 -21.16
CA GLY A 228 -10.05 -3.18 -21.89
C GLY A 228 -8.80 -3.89 -22.40
N ASN A 229 -7.60 -3.45 -22.01
CA ASN A 229 -6.31 -4.02 -22.43
C ASN A 229 -5.77 -5.08 -21.46
N VAL A 230 -6.64 -5.66 -20.63
CA VAL A 230 -6.24 -6.67 -19.63
C VAL A 230 -6.05 -8.01 -20.33
N ILE A 231 -4.89 -8.61 -20.11
CA ILE A 231 -4.65 -10.00 -20.50
C ILE A 231 -5.26 -10.90 -19.43
N ASP A 232 -6.23 -11.73 -19.81
CA ASP A 232 -6.84 -12.69 -18.89
C ASP A 232 -5.89 -13.88 -18.66
N PRO A 233 -5.38 -14.08 -17.43
CA PRO A 233 -4.52 -15.22 -17.13
C PRO A 233 -5.22 -16.57 -17.30
N PHE A 234 -6.55 -16.66 -17.17
CA PHE A 234 -7.29 -17.91 -17.39
C PHE A 234 -7.16 -18.36 -18.85
N GLU A 235 -7.43 -17.47 -19.81
CA GLU A 235 -7.28 -17.76 -21.25
C GLU A 235 -5.83 -18.10 -21.63
N ARG A 236 -4.85 -17.47 -20.97
CA ARG A 236 -3.43 -17.72 -21.23
C ARG A 236 -2.96 -19.07 -20.69
N VAL A 237 -3.45 -19.51 -19.54
CA VAL A 237 -3.15 -20.84 -19.01
C VAL A 237 -3.67 -21.92 -19.95
N ASP A 238 -4.88 -21.77 -20.49
CA ASP A 238 -5.44 -22.71 -21.48
C ASP A 238 -4.59 -22.79 -22.75
N SER A 239 -4.00 -21.67 -23.17
CA SER A 239 -3.19 -21.59 -24.39
C SER A 239 -1.74 -22.08 -24.21
N TYR A 240 -1.13 -21.86 -23.04
CA TYR A 240 0.33 -22.00 -22.84
C TYR A 240 0.74 -22.84 -21.64
N THR A 241 -0.21 -23.44 -20.93
CA THR A 241 -0.03 -24.10 -19.62
C THR A 241 0.37 -23.14 -18.49
N ALA A 242 0.17 -23.57 -17.24
CA ALA A 242 0.59 -22.82 -16.06
C ALA A 242 2.12 -22.59 -16.05
N ASP A 243 2.91 -23.62 -16.36
CA ASP A 243 4.38 -23.53 -16.38
C ASP A 243 4.88 -22.59 -17.46
N GLY A 244 4.32 -22.68 -18.68
CA GLY A 244 4.68 -21.80 -19.78
C GLY A 244 4.41 -20.33 -19.44
N LEU A 245 3.24 -20.03 -18.86
CA LEU A 245 2.91 -18.68 -18.42
C LEU A 245 3.85 -18.17 -17.31
N ARG A 246 4.10 -18.97 -16.27
CA ARG A 246 5.03 -18.61 -15.17
C ARG A 246 6.45 -18.37 -15.69
N TYR A 247 6.96 -19.27 -16.53
CA TYR A 247 8.27 -19.13 -17.16
C TYR A 247 8.36 -17.84 -17.97
N PHE A 248 7.36 -17.58 -18.83
CA PHE A 248 7.32 -16.37 -19.63
C PHE A 248 7.37 -15.10 -18.76
N LEU A 249 6.53 -15.03 -17.73
CA LEU A 249 6.47 -13.86 -16.83
C LEU A 249 7.79 -13.65 -16.08
N LEU A 250 8.39 -14.71 -15.53
CA LEU A 250 9.64 -14.62 -14.77
C LEU A 250 10.86 -14.36 -15.66
N LYS A 251 10.87 -14.88 -16.89
CA LYS A 251 11.96 -14.70 -17.84
C LYS A 251 11.93 -13.33 -18.50
N THR A 252 10.73 -12.83 -18.78
CA THR A 252 10.52 -11.60 -19.57
C THR A 252 10.38 -10.38 -18.68
N GLY A 253 9.69 -10.52 -17.55
CA GLY A 253 9.54 -9.48 -16.55
C GLY A 253 10.83 -9.34 -15.75
N VAL A 254 11.42 -8.15 -15.77
CA VAL A 254 12.53 -7.82 -14.89
C VAL A 254 12.05 -6.88 -13.79
N PRO A 255 12.41 -7.10 -12.51
CA PRO A 255 11.91 -6.24 -11.43
C PRO A 255 12.25 -4.75 -11.60
N HIS A 256 13.34 -4.43 -12.30
CA HIS A 256 13.88 -3.08 -12.41
C HIS A 256 13.33 -2.25 -13.58
N ALA A 257 12.50 -2.77 -14.48
CA ALA A 257 11.99 -2.00 -15.61
C ALA A 257 10.59 -2.47 -16.04
N ASP A 258 9.76 -1.54 -16.50
CA ASP A 258 8.47 -1.92 -17.07
C ASP A 258 8.70 -2.72 -18.35
N CYS A 259 7.98 -3.82 -18.49
CA CYS A 259 8.13 -4.71 -19.62
C CYS A 259 6.97 -4.52 -20.59
N SER A 260 7.27 -3.99 -21.79
CA SER A 260 6.35 -3.97 -22.92
C SER A 260 6.78 -5.04 -23.90
N LYS A 261 6.04 -6.15 -23.93
CA LYS A 261 6.20 -7.21 -24.94
C LYS A 261 4.84 -7.76 -25.34
N TYR A 262 3.96 -6.88 -25.73
CA TYR A 262 2.81 -7.13 -26.61
C TYR A 262 2.55 -5.84 -27.36
#